data_AF-A0A7C6WHH8-F1
#
_entry.id   AF-A0A7C6WHH8-F1
#
_cell.length_a   1.000
_cell.length_b   1.000
_cell.length_c   1.000
_cell.angle_alpha   90.00
_cell.angle_beta   90.00
_cell.angle_gamma   90.00
#
_symmetry.space_group_name_H-M   'P 1'
#
loop_
_entity.id
_entity.type
_entity.pdbx_description
1 polymer ?
#
loop_
_entity_poly.entity_id
_entity_poly.type
_entity_poly.pdbx_seq_one_letter_code
_entity_poly.pdbx_strand_id
1 'polypeptide(L)'
;MILIIQDNDVNQNYKALDKVILFKSICDLKTYKTGYYTILLINVEIDNEGIVIGHNFMFEELLTHLNVFAIITNRASNKLREICKYYNLALLELKY
;
A
#
# COMPACT_ATOMS: atom_id res chain seq x y z
N MET A 1 2.01 -10.79 5.92
CA MET A 1 0.70 -10.16 6.22
C MET A 1 0.28 -9.37 4.99
N ILE A 2 -1.02 -9.19 4.77
CA ILE A 2 -1.52 -8.37 3.66
C ILE A 2 -2.02 -7.05 4.25
N LEU A 3 -1.44 -5.94 3.81
CA LEU A 3 -1.92 -4.60 4.14
C LEU A 3 -2.72 -4.08 2.95
N ILE A 4 -4.01 -3.83 3.15
CA ILE A 4 -4.88 -3.28 2.11
C ILE A 4 -4.96 -1.77 2.30
N ILE A 5 -4.62 -1.02 1.26
CA ILE A 5 -4.85 0.41 1.15
C ILE A 5 -5.83 0.58 0.00
N GLN A 6 -6.93 1.24 0.26
CA GLN A 6 -7.98 1.44 -0.72
C GLN A 6 -8.42 2.90 -0.73
N ASP A 7 -8.97 3.33 -1.85
CA ASP A 7 -9.70 4.59 -1.91
C ASP A 7 -10.82 4.60 -0.85
N ASN A 8 -11.08 5.77 -0.26
CA ASN A 8 -12.09 5.96 0.80
C ASN A 8 -13.50 5.57 0.33
N ASP A 9 -13.75 5.60 -0.98
CA ASP A 9 -15.03 5.24 -1.58
C ASP A 9 -15.24 3.71 -1.73
N VAL A 10 -14.21 2.91 -1.48
CA VAL A 10 -14.29 1.44 -1.57
C VAL A 10 -14.67 0.85 -0.20
N ASN A 11 -15.94 0.47 -0.04
CA ASN A 11 -16.43 -0.11 1.22
C ASN A 11 -16.46 -1.65 1.16
N GLN A 12 -15.28 -2.28 1.12
CA GLN A 12 -15.16 -3.75 1.20
C GLN A 12 -14.88 -4.21 2.63
N ASN A 13 -15.69 -5.16 3.13
CA ASN A 13 -15.54 -5.77 4.45
C ASN A 13 -14.56 -6.95 4.39
N TYR A 14 -13.29 -6.73 4.71
CA TYR A 14 -12.27 -7.80 4.81
C TYR A 14 -12.17 -8.44 6.20
N LYS A 15 -13.21 -8.29 7.04
CA LYS A 15 -13.20 -8.66 8.48
C LYS A 15 -12.94 -10.15 8.78
N ALA A 16 -12.93 -11.03 7.78
CA ALA A 16 -12.86 -12.48 7.97
C ALA A 16 -11.46 -13.09 7.82
N LEU A 17 -10.39 -12.30 7.69
CA LEU A 17 -9.05 -12.83 7.41
C LEU A 17 -8.00 -12.38 8.44
N ASP A 18 -7.55 -13.31 9.29
CA ASP A 18 -6.58 -13.09 10.39
C ASP A 18 -5.23 -12.49 9.97
N LYS A 19 -4.90 -12.54 8.67
CA LYS A 19 -3.64 -12.06 8.11
C LYS A 19 -3.79 -10.78 7.26
N VAL A 20 -4.99 -10.19 7.25
CA VAL A 20 -5.31 -8.97 6.51
C VAL A 20 -5.49 -7.80 7.45
N ILE A 21 -4.79 -6.71 7.17
CA ILE A 21 -4.88 -5.46 7.88
C ILE A 21 -5.41 -4.43 6.90
N LEU A 22 -6.48 -3.73 7.27
CA LEU A 22 -6.98 -2.59 6.52
C LEU A 22 -6.28 -1.33 7.01
N PHE A 23 -5.59 -0.64 6.11
CA PHE A 23 -4.94 0.63 6.40
C PHE A 23 -5.99 1.70 6.66
N LYS A 24 -5.86 2.40 7.78
CA LYS A 24 -6.76 3.51 8.16
C LYS A 24 -6.03 4.84 8.17
N SER A 25 -4.83 4.87 8.71
CA SER A 25 -4.02 6.08 8.85
C SER A 25 -2.55 5.71 9.04
N ILE A 26 -1.66 6.62 8.64
CA ILE A 26 -0.22 6.49 8.87
C ILE A 26 0.12 6.41 10.37
N CYS A 27 -0.71 7.03 11.23
CA CYS A 27 -0.53 7.01 12.68
C CYS A 27 -0.59 5.58 13.26
N ASP A 28 -1.35 4.68 12.63
CA ASP A 28 -1.55 3.31 13.09
C ASP A 28 -0.36 2.40 12.77
N LEU A 29 0.60 2.83 11.94
CA LEU A 29 1.77 2.02 11.57
C LEU A 29 2.57 1.54 12.78
N LYS A 30 2.62 2.32 13.85
CA LYS A 30 3.30 1.95 15.11
C LYS A 30 2.69 0.73 15.80
N THR A 31 1.43 0.41 15.48
CA THR A 31 0.70 -0.72 16.06
C THR A 31 0.81 -2.00 15.24
N TYR A 32 1.41 -1.92 14.04
CA TYR A 32 1.47 -3.04 13.13
C TYR A 32 2.53 -4.05 13.58
N LYS A 33 2.22 -5.34 13.43
CA LYS A 33 3.10 -6.42 13.89
C LYS A 33 4.40 -6.47 13.09
N THR A 34 5.46 -6.98 13.70
CA THR A 34 6.72 -7.28 13.01
C THR A 34 6.54 -8.43 12.01
N GLY A 35 7.13 -8.29 10.82
CA GLY A 35 7.11 -9.30 9.77
C GLY A 35 7.05 -8.71 8.37
N TYR A 36 7.01 -9.58 7.36
CA TYR A 36 6.89 -9.15 5.96
C TYR A 36 5.44 -8.84 5.57
N TYR A 37 5.27 -7.71 4.87
CA TYR A 37 4.00 -7.22 4.36
C TYR A 37 3.95 -7.32 2.84
N THR A 38 2.81 -7.76 2.31
CA THR A 38 2.41 -7.50 0.93
C THR A 38 1.40 -6.37 0.97
N ILE A 39 1.68 -5.28 0.27
CA ILE A 39 0.77 -4.13 0.19
C ILE A 39 -0.14 -4.33 -1.03
N LEU A 40 -1.45 -4.30 -0.81
CA LEU A 40 -2.45 -4.32 -1.86
C LEU A 40 -3.10 -2.93 -1.97
N LEU A 41 -2.86 -2.26 -3.09
CA LEU A 41 -3.40 -0.97 -3.45
C LEU A 41 -4.65 -1.17 -4.32
N ILE A 42 -5.81 -0.76 -3.82
CA ILE A 42 -7.09 -0.90 -4.51
C ILE A 42 -7.63 0.50 -4.88
N ASN A 43 -7.59 0.82 -6.17
CA ASN A 43 -7.95 2.13 -6.73
C ASN A 43 -7.17 3.31 -6.15
N VAL A 44 -6.03 3.04 -5.50
CA VAL A 44 -5.20 4.08 -4.88
C VAL A 44 -4.40 4.82 -5.95
N GLU A 45 -4.47 6.15 -5.91
CA GLU A 45 -3.61 7.02 -6.71
C GLU A 45 -2.36 7.43 -5.93
N ILE A 46 -1.23 7.43 -6.62
CA ILE A 46 0.02 7.99 -6.12
C ILE A 46 0.46 9.03 -7.13
N ASP A 47 0.59 10.29 -6.69
CA ASP A 47 0.98 11.39 -7.55
C ASP A 47 2.48 11.36 -7.90
N ASN A 48 2.95 12.37 -8.62
CA ASN A 48 4.35 12.44 -9.07
C ASN A 48 5.34 12.75 -7.93
N GLU A 49 4.87 13.29 -6.81
CA GLU A 49 5.68 13.52 -5.62
C GLU A 49 5.79 12.26 -4.76
N GLY A 50 4.94 11.26 -5.00
CA GLY A 50 4.88 10.02 -4.24
C GLY A 50 3.83 10.04 -3.13
N ILE A 51 2.93 11.03 -3.14
CA ILE A 51 1.85 11.16 -2.16
C ILE A 51 0.70 10.23 -2.55
N VAL A 52 0.22 9.47 -1.55
CA VAL A 52 -0.97 8.63 -1.66
C VAL A 52 -2.22 9.51 -1.54
N ILE A 53 -2.91 9.71 -2.65
CA ILE A 53 -4.12 10.55 -2.71
C ILE A 53 -5.24 9.90 -1.89
N GLY A 54 -6.02 10.73 -1.19
CA GLY A 54 -7.10 10.28 -0.29
C GLY A 54 -6.64 9.93 1.12
N HIS A 55 -5.34 9.66 1.32
CA HIS A 55 -4.74 9.39 2.63
C HIS A 55 -3.71 10.46 3.06
N ASN A 56 -3.24 11.29 2.11
CA ASN A 56 -2.35 12.45 2.34
C ASN A 56 -1.05 12.10 3.09
N PHE A 57 -0.34 11.05 2.64
CA PHE A 57 0.98 10.70 3.16
C PHE A 57 1.91 10.26 2.03
N MET A 58 3.22 10.35 2.25
CA MET A 58 4.23 9.88 1.29
C MET A 58 4.30 8.36 1.29
N PHE A 59 4.15 7.70 0.14
CA PHE A 59 4.17 6.23 0.06
C PHE A 59 5.49 5.64 0.62
N GLU A 60 6.60 6.35 0.50
CA GLU A 60 7.89 5.94 1.06
C GLU A 60 7.89 5.91 2.60
N GLU A 61 7.04 6.68 3.28
CA GLU A 61 6.88 6.58 4.75
C GLU A 61 6.38 5.19 5.15
N LEU A 62 5.51 4.58 4.36
CA LEU A 62 5.10 3.18 4.58
C LEU A 62 6.29 2.22 4.46
N LEU A 63 7.13 2.42 3.45
CA LEU A 63 8.25 1.54 3.14
C LEU A 63 9.38 1.65 4.18
N THR A 64 9.53 2.80 4.82
CA THR A 64 10.52 2.99 5.90
C THR A 64 10.10 2.35 7.22
N HIS A 65 8.79 2.19 7.46
CA HIS A 65 8.26 1.62 8.69
C HIS A 65 7.95 0.12 8.60
N LEU A 66 7.72 -0.42 7.39
CA LEU A 66 7.31 -1.80 7.18
C LEU A 66 8.33 -2.56 6.34
N ASN A 67 8.57 -3.83 6.69
CA ASN A 67 9.31 -4.74 5.82
C ASN A 67 8.38 -5.20 4.69
N VAL A 68 8.42 -4.52 3.56
CA VAL A 68 7.58 -4.85 2.41
C VAL A 68 8.26 -5.90 1.53
N PHE A 69 7.53 -6.97 1.22
CA PHE A 69 7.98 -8.01 0.31
C PHE A 69 7.55 -7.73 -1.13
N ALA A 70 6.30 -7.30 -1.33
CA ALA A 70 5.74 -7.01 -2.63
C ALA A 70 4.62 -5.99 -2.53
N ILE A 71 4.40 -5.27 -3.63
CA ILE A 71 3.29 -4.35 -3.82
C ILE A 71 2.45 -4.85 -5.00
N ILE A 72 1.13 -4.88 -4.80
CA ILE A 72 0.15 -5.24 -5.82
C ILE A 72 -0.77 -4.04 -5.99
N THR A 73 -1.03 -3.61 -7.21
CA THR A 73 -1.94 -2.51 -7.51
C THR A 73 -2.84 -2.86 -8.70
N ASN A 74 -4.08 -2.37 -8.69
CA ASN A 74 -4.96 -2.39 -9.86
C ASN A 74 -4.97 -1.06 -10.63
N ARG A 75 -4.13 -0.10 -10.23
CA ARG A 75 -3.95 1.19 -10.90
C ARG A 75 -2.50 1.38 -11.30
N ALA A 76 -2.27 1.63 -12.59
CA ALA A 76 -0.94 1.90 -13.12
C ALA A 76 -0.41 3.23 -12.56
N SER A 77 0.85 3.25 -12.13
CA SER A 77 1.53 4.47 -11.69
C SER A 77 3.01 4.45 -12.01
N ASN A 78 3.46 5.43 -12.81
CA ASN A 78 4.89 5.59 -13.12
C ASN A 78 5.71 5.86 -11.86
N LYS A 79 5.18 6.69 -10.95
CA LYS A 79 5.86 7.02 -9.71
C LYS A 79 5.97 5.78 -8.80
N LEU A 80 4.92 4.96 -8.71
CA LEU A 80 4.98 3.72 -7.95
C LEU A 80 6.03 2.75 -8.52
N ARG A 81 6.14 2.63 -9.85
CA ARG A 81 7.20 1.82 -10.49
C ARG A 81 8.59 2.33 -10.15
N GLU A 82 8.80 3.64 -10.17
CA GLU A 82 10.07 4.27 -9.78
C GLU A 82 10.43 3.96 -8.34
N ILE A 83 9.48 4.17 -7.41
CA ILE A 83 9.65 3.88 -5.99
C ILE A 83 9.98 2.38 -5.80
N CYS A 84 9.19 1.48 -6.38
CA CYS A 84 9.43 0.04 -6.25
C CYS A 84 10.81 -0.36 -6.78
N LYS A 85 11.26 0.23 -7.89
CA LYS A 85 12.60 -0.01 -8.43
C LYS A 85 13.69 0.50 -7.49
N TYR A 86 13.53 1.67 -6.89
CA TYR A 86 14.50 2.24 -5.96
C TYR A 86 14.67 1.37 -4.70
N TYR A 87 13.57 0.88 -4.12
CA TYR A 87 13.59 0.01 -2.94
C TYR A 87 13.78 -1.49 -3.25
N ASN A 88 14.01 -1.86 -4.53
CA ASN A 88 14.10 -3.26 -4.99
C ASN A 88 12.89 -4.12 -4.58
N LEU A 89 11.68 -3.55 -4.66
CA LEU A 89 10.43 -4.22 -4.33
C LEU A 89 9.78 -4.82 -5.58
N ALA A 90 9.21 -6.02 -5.43
CA ALA A 90 8.38 -6.61 -6.47
C ALA A 90 7.07 -5.83 -6.62
N LEU A 91 6.76 -5.41 -7.84
CA LEU A 91 5.51 -4.73 -8.20
C LEU A 91 4.70 -5.58 -9.17
N LEU A 92 3.46 -5.89 -8.80
CA LEU A 92 2.47 -6.51 -9.69
C LEU A 92 1.36 -5.51 -10.00
N GLU A 93 1.26 -5.13 -11.26
CA GLU A 93 0.18 -4.27 -11.75
C GLU A 93 -0.88 -5.12 -12.46
N LEU A 94 -2.09 -5.15 -11.90
CA LEU A 94 -3.25 -5.81 -12.50
C LEU A 94 -3.93 -4.83 -13.46
N LYS A 95 -4.09 -5.22 -14.72
CA LYS A 95 -4.84 -4.46 -15.71
C LYS A 95 -6.30 -4.94 -15.68
N TYR A 96 -7.22 -4.06 -15.28
CA TYR A 96 -8.66 -4.24 -15.45
C TYR A 96 -9.21 -3.12 -16.32
#